data_AF-A0A7K9HGU3-F1
#
_entry.id   AF-A0A7K9HGU3-F1
#
_cell.length_a   1.000
_cell.length_b   1.000
_cell.length_c   1.000
_cell.angle_alpha   90.00
_cell.angle_beta   90.00
_cell.angle_gamma   90.00
#
_symmetry.space_group_name_H-M   'P 1'
#
loop_
_entity.id
_entity.type
_entity.pdbx_description
1 polymer ?
#
loop_
_entity_poly.entity_id
_entity_poly.type
_entity_poly.pdbx_seq_one_letter_code
_entity_poly.pdbx_strand_id
1 'polypeptide(L)'
;GAPCLSFAILRDELGEGREETPLSALLCAGTQAPTAQANRVLVLKLQNLHGFRPQGGSSSEEEEEEEEEEEEGREPQLLLAMAPHYGGINRIRVSLWAPPNHPRTPPEPLQSQS
;
A
#
# COMPACT_ATOMS: atom_id res chain seq x y z
N GLY A 1 0.02 18.60 5.04
CA GLY A 1 -0.42 17.54 5.99
C GLY A 1 0.56 17.45 7.14
N ALA A 2 0.18 16.84 8.26
CA ALA A 2 1.13 16.53 9.33
C ALA A 2 2.06 15.37 8.90
N PRO A 3 3.34 15.36 9.30
CA PRO A 3 4.25 14.26 8.98
C PRO A 3 3.76 12.94 9.59
N CYS A 4 4.11 11.82 8.98
CA CYS A 4 3.87 10.49 9.53
C CYS A 4 5.20 9.83 9.89
N LEU A 5 5.47 9.61 11.18
CA LEU A 5 6.71 8.96 11.64
C LEU A 5 6.61 7.43 11.67
N SER A 6 5.40 6.90 11.48
CA SER A 6 5.17 5.47 11.44
C SER A 6 4.12 5.12 10.40
N PHE A 7 4.37 4.01 9.71
CA PHE A 7 3.42 3.39 8.79
C PHE A 7 3.54 1.86 8.85
N ALA A 8 2.51 1.19 8.37
CA ALA A 8 2.47 -0.25 8.21
C ALA A 8 1.75 -0.60 6.90
N ILE A 9 2.22 -1.63 6.21
CA ILE A 9 1.54 -2.19 5.04
C ILE A 9 0.44 -3.13 5.54
N LEU A 10 -0.78 -2.93 5.05
CA LEU A 10 -1.92 -3.79 5.30
C LEU A 10 -1.96 -4.86 4.21
N ARG A 11 -2.04 -6.14 4.61
CA ARG A 11 -2.20 -7.25 3.67
C ARG A 11 -3.63 -7.27 3.15
N ASP A 12 -3.79 -7.40 1.84
CA ASP A 12 -5.06 -7.67 1.19
C ASP A 12 -5.20 -9.17 0.89
N GLU A 13 -6.32 -9.55 0.26
CA GLU A 13 -6.63 -10.93 -0.12
C GLU A 13 -6.39 -11.18 -1.62
N LEU A 14 -5.55 -10.36 -2.28
CA LEU A 14 -5.34 -10.39 -3.74
C LEU A 14 -4.20 -11.33 -4.19
N GLY A 15 -3.60 -12.08 -3.27
CA GLY A 15 -2.51 -13.02 -3.54
C GLY A 15 -1.14 -12.53 -3.09
N GLU A 16 -0.20 -13.46 -2.90
CA GLU A 16 1.20 -13.17 -2.53
C GLU A 16 2.09 -13.00 -3.77
N GLY A 17 3.17 -12.22 -3.66
CA GLY A 17 4.16 -12.10 -4.73
C GLY A 17 3.64 -11.44 -6.02
N ARG A 18 2.69 -10.51 -5.91
CA ARG A 18 2.15 -9.79 -7.06
C ARG A 18 3.21 -8.88 -7.70
N GLU A 19 3.57 -9.18 -8.94
CA GLU A 19 4.52 -8.39 -9.74
C GLU A 19 3.85 -7.76 -10.96
N GLU A 20 2.71 -8.29 -11.40
CA GLU A 20 1.96 -7.79 -12.56
C GLU A 20 1.22 -6.48 -12.26
N THR A 21 1.36 -5.51 -13.16
CA THR A 21 0.67 -4.21 -13.09
C THR A 21 -0.74 -4.30 -13.68
N PRO A 22 -1.71 -3.44 -13.25
CA PRO A 22 -1.59 -2.41 -12.22
C PRO A 22 -1.57 -2.96 -10.79
N LEU A 23 -0.62 -2.48 -10.00
CA LEU A 23 -0.48 -2.83 -8.59
C LEU A 23 -1.42 -2.00 -7.71
N SER A 24 -1.67 -2.51 -6.51
CA SER A 24 -2.40 -1.81 -5.44
C SER A 24 -1.69 -2.00 -4.11
N ALA A 25 -1.77 -1.00 -3.24
CA ALA A 25 -1.20 -1.07 -1.90
C ALA A 25 -2.17 -0.48 -0.87
N LEU A 26 -2.27 -1.13 0.28
CA LEU A 26 -3.05 -0.67 1.41
C LEU A 26 -2.09 -0.35 2.56
N LEU A 27 -2.18 0.87 3.10
CA LEU A 27 -1.25 1.40 4.10
C LEU A 27 -2.02 1.95 5.30
N CYS A 28 -1.44 1.84 6.48
CA CYS A 28 -1.88 2.54 7.67
C CYS A 28 -0.75 3.44 8.16
N ALA A 29 -1.02 4.72 8.44
CA ALA A 29 0.00 5.67 8.89
C ALA A 29 -0.50 6.54 10.05
N GLY A 30 0.43 6.97 10.91
CA GLY A 30 0.12 7.77 12.09
C GLY A 30 0.77 9.14 11.99
N THR A 31 -0.01 10.20 12.15
CA THR A 31 0.50 11.57 12.04
C THR A 31 1.18 12.07 13.32
N GLN A 32 2.03 13.08 13.18
CA GLN A 32 2.55 13.93 14.25
C GLN A 32 2.26 15.40 13.94
N ALA A 33 1.11 15.88 14.39
CA ALA A 33 0.63 17.25 14.20
C ALA A 33 1.13 18.19 15.33
N PRO A 34 1.13 19.52 15.10
CA PRO A 34 1.56 20.50 16.10
C PRO A 34 0.75 20.50 17.40
N THR A 35 -0.52 20.08 17.34
CA THR A 35 -1.39 19.97 18.52
C THR A 35 -1.84 18.53 18.74
N ALA A 36 -2.08 18.15 20.00
CA ALA A 36 -2.49 16.79 20.34
C ALA A 36 -3.79 16.36 19.64
N GLN A 37 -4.77 17.26 19.49
CA GLN A 37 -6.08 16.97 18.91
C GLN A 37 -6.08 16.89 17.38
N ALA A 38 -5.05 17.39 16.72
CA ALA A 38 -4.96 17.41 15.26
C ALA A 38 -4.43 16.09 14.66
N ASN A 39 -4.04 15.12 15.50
CA ASN A 39 -3.50 13.85 15.02
C ASN A 39 -4.59 12.94 14.46
N ARG A 40 -4.22 12.16 13.45
CA ARG A 40 -5.08 11.22 12.75
C ARG A 40 -4.33 9.91 12.50
N VAL A 41 -5.03 8.79 12.67
CA VAL A 41 -4.67 7.54 12.02
C VAL A 41 -5.19 7.62 10.59
N LEU A 42 -4.34 7.32 9.62
CA LEU A 42 -4.64 7.33 8.19
C LEU A 42 -4.71 5.89 7.70
N VAL A 43 -5.73 5.57 6.91
CA VAL A 43 -5.77 4.35 6.09
C VAL A 43 -5.78 4.80 4.64
N LEU A 44 -4.77 4.39 3.89
CA LEU A 44 -4.55 4.79 2.51
C LEU A 44 -4.68 3.58 1.60
N LYS A 45 -5.43 3.72 0.51
CA LYS A 45 -5.48 2.75 -0.58
C LYS A 45 -4.93 3.40 -1.84
N LEU A 46 -3.79 2.91 -2.30
CA LEU A 46 -3.20 3.24 -3.58
C LEU A 46 -3.66 2.20 -4.60
N GLN A 47 -4.13 2.65 -5.75
CA GLN A 47 -4.60 1.80 -6.85
C GLN A 47 -4.04 2.30 -8.18
N ASN A 48 -4.12 1.45 -9.20
CA ASN A 48 -3.69 1.78 -10.55
C ASN A 48 -2.20 2.16 -10.60
N LEU A 49 -1.36 1.43 -9.85
CA LEU A 49 0.08 1.69 -9.79
C LEU A 49 0.77 0.97 -10.94
N HIS A 50 1.27 1.74 -11.90
CA HIS A 50 2.10 1.28 -13.00
C HIS A 50 3.58 1.50 -12.67
N GLY A 51 4.48 0.74 -13.30
CA GLY A 51 5.93 0.92 -13.14
C GLY A 51 6.37 2.36 -13.48
N PHE A 52 7.46 2.82 -12.87
CA PHE A 52 7.99 4.15 -13.16
C PHE A 52 8.61 4.18 -14.56
N ARG A 53 8.02 4.91 -15.50
CA ARG A 53 8.67 5.24 -16.78
C ARG A 53 9.66 6.39 -16.54
N PRO A 54 10.97 6.20 -16.77
CA PRO A 54 11.94 7.29 -16.60
C PRO A 54 11.66 8.39 -17.63
N GLN A 55 11.33 9.61 -17.16
CA GLN A 55 11.30 10.79 -18.02
C GLN A 55 12.74 11.23 -18.30
N GLY A 56 13.29 10.78 -19.44
CA GLY A 56 14.47 11.35 -20.12
C GLY A 56 15.73 11.59 -19.27
N GLY A 57 16.66 10.64 -19.30
CA GLY A 57 18.03 10.90 -18.81
C GLY A 57 18.86 9.66 -18.50
N SER A 58 19.46 9.06 -19.55
CA SER A 58 20.65 8.21 -19.51
C SER A 58 20.73 7.11 -18.43
N SER A 59 20.23 5.92 -18.74
CA SER A 59 21.01 4.68 -18.61
C SER A 59 20.31 3.57 -19.41
N SER A 60 21.04 2.97 -20.35
CA SER A 60 20.65 1.73 -21.03
C SER A 60 20.30 0.65 -20.02
N GLU A 61 19.17 -0.03 -20.22
CA GLU A 61 19.11 -1.42 -20.69
C GLU A 61 17.63 -1.88 -20.77
N GLU A 62 17.28 -2.40 -21.95
CA GLU A 62 16.20 -3.35 -22.25
C GLU A 62 14.75 -2.84 -22.38
N GLU A 63 14.39 -2.63 -23.66
CA GLU A 63 13.13 -2.95 -24.37
C GLU A 63 11.81 -2.99 -23.57
N GLU A 64 10.95 -2.02 -23.85
CA GLU A 64 9.54 -2.26 -24.22
C GLU A 64 9.10 -1.09 -25.11
N GLU A 65 9.04 -1.36 -26.41
CA GLU A 65 8.34 -0.52 -27.39
C GLU A 65 6.83 -0.65 -27.20
N GLU A 66 6.13 0.44 -27.54
CA GLU A 66 4.69 0.58 -27.77
C GLU A 66 3.85 1.24 -26.66
N GLU A 67 2.92 2.08 -27.14
CA GLU A 67 1.85 2.83 -26.44
C GLU A 67 2.20 4.23 -25.93
N GLU A 68 2.47 5.15 -26.87
CA GLU A 68 2.28 6.60 -26.67
C GLU A 68 0.78 7.02 -26.66
N GLU A 69 -0.17 6.09 -26.84
CA GLU A 69 -1.62 6.37 -26.93
C GLU A 69 -2.44 5.94 -25.68
N GLU A 70 -1.86 5.25 -24.69
CA GLU A 70 -2.58 4.78 -23.47
C GLU A 70 -2.16 5.48 -22.15
N GLU A 71 -1.88 6.79 -22.14
CA GLU A 71 -1.73 7.50 -20.85
C GLU A 71 -3.08 7.76 -20.16
N GLU A 72 -4.16 7.87 -20.93
CA GLU A 72 -5.49 8.17 -20.40
C GLU A 72 -6.03 6.96 -19.62
N GLY A 73 -6.04 7.07 -18.28
CA GLY A 73 -6.50 6.00 -17.38
C GLY A 73 -5.41 5.24 -16.64
N ARG A 74 -4.12 5.55 -16.85
CA ARG A 74 -2.99 4.99 -16.05
C ARG A 74 -2.63 5.81 -14.82
N GLU A 75 -3.40 6.85 -14.51
CA GLU A 75 -3.16 7.72 -13.36
C GLU A 75 -3.30 6.97 -12.02
N PRO A 76 -2.31 7.10 -11.11
CA PRO A 76 -2.39 6.48 -9.80
C PRO A 76 -3.51 7.13 -8.97
N GLN A 77 -4.31 6.28 -8.30
CA GLN A 77 -5.44 6.72 -7.50
C GLN A 77 -5.16 6.53 -6.00
N LEU A 78 -5.53 7.52 -5.19
CA LEU A 78 -5.41 7.48 -3.74
C LEU A 78 -6.78 7.65 -3.08
N LEU A 79 -7.21 6.66 -2.32
CA LEU A 79 -8.34 6.77 -1.38
C LEU A 79 -7.80 6.89 0.04
N LEU A 80 -8.37 7.81 0.82
CA LEU A 80 -7.92 8.12 2.18
C LEU A 80 -9.10 8.08 3.16
N ALA A 81 -8.95 7.30 4.22
CA ALA A 81 -9.79 7.39 5.42
C ALA A 81 -8.96 7.89 6.60
N MET A 82 -9.58 8.68 7.49
CA MET A 82 -8.91 9.28 8.64
C MET A 82 -9.73 9.07 9.91
N ALA A 83 -9.06 8.65 10.99
CA ALA A 83 -9.66 8.53 12.32
C ALA A 83 -8.94 9.48 13.31
N PRO A 84 -9.67 10.24 14.15
CA PRO A 84 -9.07 11.11 15.16
C PRO A 84 -8.26 10.33 16.20
N HIS A 85 -7.11 10.88 16.58
CA HIS A 85 -6.27 10.36 17.66
C HIS A 85 -5.75 11.52 18.51
N TYR A 86 -5.73 11.36 19.84
CA TYR A 86 -5.19 12.37 20.75
C TYR A 86 -3.72 12.09 21.05
N GLY A 87 -2.85 13.04 20.73
CA GLY A 87 -1.39 12.90 20.82
C GLY A 87 -0.77 12.35 19.54
N GLY A 88 0.54 12.59 19.37
CA GLY A 88 1.29 12.12 18.20
C GLY A 88 1.42 10.60 18.13
N ILE A 89 1.47 10.07 16.92
CA ILE A 89 1.52 8.62 16.68
C ILE A 89 2.94 8.21 16.22
N ASN A 90 3.78 7.82 17.18
CA ASN A 90 5.17 7.44 16.92
C ASN A 90 5.32 6.00 16.41
N ARG A 91 4.31 5.14 16.65
CA ARG A 91 4.35 3.72 16.27
C ARG A 91 2.95 3.22 15.94
N ILE A 92 2.75 2.80 14.70
CA ILE A 92 1.61 2.00 14.27
C ILE A 92 2.01 0.53 14.16
N ARG A 93 1.11 -0.34 14.59
CA ARG A 93 1.15 -1.78 14.35
C ARG A 93 -0.23 -2.22 13.90
N VAL A 94 -0.26 -3.12 12.94
CA VAL A 94 -1.49 -3.65 12.35
C VAL A 94 -1.52 -5.15 12.58
N SER A 95 -2.70 -5.69 12.85
CA SER A 95 -2.94 -7.12 12.97
C SER A 95 -4.26 -7.42 12.28
N LEU A 96 -4.30 -8.51 11.52
CA LEU A 96 -5.56 -9.03 11.01
C LEU A 96 -6.41 -9.47 12.19
N TRP A 97 -7.68 -9.10 12.16
CA TRP A 97 -8.65 -9.60 13.12
C TRP A 97 -8.95 -11.07 12.77
N ALA A 98 -8.50 -11.99 13.62
CA ALA A 98 -8.93 -13.38 13.56
C ALA A 98 -10.10 -13.56 14.55
N PRO A 99 -11.29 -13.98 14.11
CA PRO A 99 -12.36 -14.34 15.04
C PRO A 99 -11.88 -15.51 15.93
N PRO A 100 -12.43 -15.64 17.15
CA PRO A 100 -11.90 -16.55 18.19
C PRO A 100 -11.76 -18.03 17.79
N ASN A 101 -12.39 -18.47 16.69
CA ASN A 101 -12.36 -19.85 16.21
C ASN A 101 -11.60 -20.05 14.87
N HIS A 102 -10.88 -19.04 14.36
CA HIS A 102 -10.07 -19.19 13.13
C HIS A 102 -8.64 -19.65 13.48
N PRO A 103 -8.09 -20.70 12.84
CA PRO A 103 -6.70 -21.09 13.05
C PRO A 103 -5.77 -19.94 12.67
N ARG A 104 -4.90 -19.50 13.58
CA ARG A 104 -4.00 -18.34 13.39
C ARG A 104 -2.87 -18.57 12.38
N THR A 105 -2.86 -19.73 11.74
CA THR A 105 -1.87 -20.12 10.75
C THR A 105 -2.44 -19.91 9.34
N PRO A 106 -1.69 -19.28 8.42
CA PRO A 106 -2.07 -19.33 7.01
C PRO A 106 -2.15 -20.80 6.55
N PRO A 107 -3.07 -21.14 5.62
CA PRO A 107 -3.11 -22.49 5.06
C PRO A 107 -1.75 -22.81 4.43
N GLU A 108 -1.19 -23.99 4.74
CA GLU A 108 0.00 -24.46 4.05
C GLU A 108 -0.29 -24.50 2.54
N PRO A 109 0.65 -24.05 1.68
CA PRO A 109 0.49 -24.22 0.25
C PRO A 109 0.35 -25.71 -0.06
N LEU A 110 -0.68 -26.07 -0.83
CA LEU A 110 -0.90 -27.42 -1.33
C LEU A 110 0.38 -27.88 -2.02
N GLN A 111 1.14 -28.76 -1.37
CA GLN A 111 2.27 -29.41 -2.02
C GLN A 111 1.71 -30.22 -3.18
N SER A 112 2.08 -29.84 -4.41
CA SER A 112 1.78 -30.62 -5.60
C SER A 112 2.40 -32.00 -5.42
N GLN A 113 1.58 -33.03 -5.25
CA GLN A 113 2.06 -34.40 -5.27
C GLN A 113 2.57 -34.69 -6.68
N SER A 114 3.87 -34.97 -6.77
CA SER A 114 4.53 -35.60 -7.93
C SER A 114 4.37 -37.11 -7.86
#